data_AF-U5FZT4-F1
#
_entry.id   AF-U5FZT4-F1
#
_cell.length_a   1.000
_cell.length_b   1.000
_cell.length_c   1.000
_cell.angle_alpha   90.00
_cell.angle_beta   90.00
_cell.angle_gamma   90.00
#
_symmetry.space_group_name_H-M   'P 1'
#
loop_
_entity.id
_entity.type
_entity.pdbx_description
1 polymer ?
#
loop_
_entity_poly.entity_id
_entity_poly.type
_entity_poly.pdbx_seq_one_letter_code
_entity_poly.pdbx_strand_id
1 'polypeptide(L)'
;ISSHHKWPWIITRRRFASNLHALARAVAFVVLPLDLACNDSIINAFVGVCSSCIMFSQKFHARAHGTKSKLPPLVVALQDVGLLVSRSQHAAHHREPYNNNYCIVSGVWKDFLDKNKFFEALEMALYIQLVVRPRSWSAPSTDWIEETESTSQDAVQ
;
A
#
# COMPACT_ATOMS: atom_id res chain seq x y z
N ILE A 1 -5.17 13.25 5.20
CA ILE A 1 -4.68 11.87 5.39
C ILE A 1 -5.80 10.82 5.25
N SER A 2 -5.51 9.60 4.78
CA SER A 2 -6.52 8.55 4.53
C SER A 2 -7.12 7.99 5.83
N SER A 3 -8.36 7.47 5.77
CA SER A 3 -9.07 6.83 6.91
C SER A 3 -8.26 5.72 7.61
N HIS A 4 -7.34 5.06 6.90
CA HIS A 4 -6.51 4.01 7.48
C HIS A 4 -5.44 4.54 8.48
N HIS A 5 -5.12 5.84 8.50
CA HIS A 5 -4.24 6.39 9.56
C HIS A 5 -4.97 6.52 10.89
N LYS A 6 -6.30 6.66 10.86
CA LYS A 6 -7.12 6.70 12.08
C LYS A 6 -7.37 5.31 12.63
N TRP A 7 -7.76 4.40 11.73
CA TRP A 7 -8.20 3.06 12.08
C TRP A 7 -7.32 2.00 11.39
N PRO A 8 -6.03 1.94 11.74
CA PRO A 8 -5.03 1.13 11.02
C PRO A 8 -5.34 -0.37 11.01
N TRP A 9 -6.10 -0.88 11.98
CA TRP A 9 -6.42 -2.31 12.04
C TRP A 9 -7.47 -2.76 11.03
N ILE A 10 -8.26 -1.86 10.42
CA ILE A 10 -9.33 -2.25 9.49
C ILE A 10 -8.76 -3.07 8.32
N ILE A 11 -7.62 -2.66 7.78
CA ILE A 11 -6.97 -3.35 6.66
C ILE A 11 -6.56 -4.80 7.02
N THR A 12 -6.28 -5.07 8.31
CA THR A 12 -5.91 -6.41 8.78
C THR A 12 -7.07 -7.39 8.77
N ARG A 13 -8.32 -6.87 8.80
CA ARG A 13 -9.55 -7.68 8.81
C ARG A 13 -10.10 -7.97 7.40
N ARG A 14 -9.55 -7.33 6.36
CA ARG A 14 -10.01 -7.54 4.97
C ARG A 14 -9.64 -8.94 4.47
N ARG A 15 -10.63 -9.65 3.92
CA ARG A 15 -10.45 -10.95 3.25
C ARG A 15 -9.37 -10.89 2.17
N PHE A 16 -8.78 -12.04 1.81
CA PHE A 16 -7.71 -12.07 0.83
C PHE A 16 -8.15 -11.52 -0.53
N ALA A 17 -9.19 -12.10 -1.12
CA ALA A 17 -9.75 -11.69 -2.40
C ALA A 17 -10.20 -10.21 -2.40
N SER A 18 -10.94 -9.79 -1.36
CA SER A 18 -11.43 -8.40 -1.24
C SER A 18 -10.30 -7.37 -1.19
N ASN A 19 -9.09 -7.75 -0.76
CA ASN A 19 -7.95 -6.83 -0.74
C ASN A 19 -7.14 -6.83 -2.04
N LEU A 20 -7.21 -7.91 -2.84
CA LEU A 20 -6.42 -8.07 -4.06
C LEU A 20 -7.20 -7.73 -5.33
N HIS A 21 -8.49 -8.05 -5.40
CA HIS A 21 -9.25 -8.07 -6.66
C HIS A 21 -9.15 -6.76 -7.46
N ALA A 22 -9.20 -5.60 -6.80
CA ALA A 22 -9.11 -4.31 -7.48
C ALA A 22 -7.74 -4.12 -8.17
N LEU A 23 -6.66 -4.44 -7.47
CA LEU A 23 -5.30 -4.35 -8.02
C LEU A 23 -4.99 -5.47 -9.01
N ALA A 24 -5.48 -6.69 -8.75
CA ALA A 24 -5.37 -7.82 -9.67
C ALA A 24 -6.05 -7.52 -11.02
N ARG A 25 -7.23 -6.90 -10.98
CA ARG A 25 -7.94 -6.43 -12.18
C ARG A 25 -7.13 -5.38 -12.93
N ALA A 26 -6.60 -4.36 -12.22
CA ALA A 26 -5.77 -3.34 -12.83
C ALA A 26 -4.50 -3.93 -13.49
N VAL A 27 -3.80 -4.82 -12.77
CA VAL A 27 -2.62 -5.53 -13.28
C VAL A 27 -2.97 -6.36 -14.50
N ALA A 28 -4.07 -7.11 -14.50
CA ALA A 28 -4.48 -7.90 -15.65
C ALA A 28 -4.71 -7.03 -16.90
N PHE A 29 -5.39 -5.90 -16.77
CA PHE A 29 -5.65 -5.00 -17.90
C PHE A 29 -4.41 -4.31 -18.45
N VAL A 30 -3.40 -4.06 -17.60
CA VAL A 30 -2.16 -3.38 -18.02
C VAL A 30 -1.12 -4.36 -18.55
N VAL A 31 -0.93 -5.49 -17.87
CA VAL A 31 0.15 -6.43 -18.16
C VAL A 31 -0.20 -7.35 -19.33
N LEU A 32 -1.45 -7.78 -19.45
CA LEU A 32 -1.83 -8.72 -20.51
C LEU A 32 -1.53 -8.18 -21.92
N PRO A 33 -1.87 -6.92 -22.28
CA PRO A 33 -1.50 -6.39 -23.59
C PRO A 33 0.01 -6.28 -23.79
N LEU A 34 0.77 -5.94 -22.73
CA LEU A 34 2.23 -5.83 -22.80
C LEU A 34 2.90 -7.18 -23.04
N ASP A 35 2.46 -8.22 -22.33
CA ASP A 35 2.96 -9.59 -22.49
C ASP A 35 2.65 -10.15 -23.88
N LEU A 36 1.48 -9.81 -24.45
CA LEU A 36 1.12 -10.19 -25.81
C LEU A 36 1.87 -9.40 -26.89
N ALA A 37 2.25 -8.14 -26.61
CA ALA A 37 2.94 -7.28 -27.56
C ALA A 37 4.47 -7.37 -27.50
N CYS A 38 5.02 -7.80 -26.35
CA CYS A 38 6.46 -7.86 -26.09
C CYS A 38 6.88 -9.30 -25.77
N ASN A 39 7.75 -9.88 -26.58
CA ASN A 39 8.26 -11.24 -26.38
C ASN A 39 9.70 -11.25 -25.80
N ASP A 40 10.16 -10.13 -25.24
CA ASP A 40 11.45 -10.05 -24.58
C ASP A 40 11.34 -10.58 -23.15
N SER A 41 12.06 -11.67 -22.86
CA SER A 41 11.98 -12.33 -21.55
C SER A 41 12.46 -11.45 -20.39
N ILE A 42 13.41 -10.53 -20.62
CA ILE A 42 13.93 -9.63 -19.59
C ILE A 42 12.87 -8.59 -19.25
N ILE A 43 12.23 -8.00 -20.26
CA ILE A 43 11.14 -7.04 -20.08
C ILE A 43 9.96 -7.70 -19.38
N ASN A 44 9.55 -8.89 -19.81
CA ASN A 44 8.42 -9.60 -19.20
C ASN A 44 8.71 -10.02 -17.76
N ALA A 45 9.94 -10.45 -17.46
CA ALA A 45 10.35 -10.74 -16.08
C ALA A 45 10.31 -9.48 -15.20
N PHE A 46 10.83 -8.36 -15.70
CA PHE A 46 10.80 -7.08 -14.99
C PHE A 46 9.36 -6.61 -14.72
N VAL A 47 8.52 -6.58 -15.75
CA VAL A 47 7.10 -6.21 -15.63
C VAL A 47 6.36 -7.15 -14.69
N GLY A 48 6.62 -8.45 -14.77
CA GLY A 48 6.02 -9.46 -13.90
C GLY A 48 6.36 -9.26 -12.42
N VAL A 49 7.62 -8.96 -12.11
CA VAL A 49 8.06 -8.66 -10.73
C VAL A 49 7.42 -7.36 -10.24
N CYS A 50 7.50 -6.27 -11.00
CA CYS A 50 6.91 -4.99 -10.63
C CYS A 50 5.39 -5.10 -10.41
N SER A 51 4.70 -5.80 -11.29
CA SER A 51 3.25 -6.00 -11.22
C SER A 51 2.85 -6.88 -10.04
N SER A 52 3.65 -7.88 -9.71
CA SER A 52 3.47 -8.67 -8.49
C SER A 52 3.62 -7.81 -7.23
N CYS A 53 4.63 -6.95 -7.17
CA CYS A 53 4.78 -5.98 -6.06
C CYS A 53 3.55 -5.08 -5.92
N ILE A 54 3.01 -4.56 -7.03
CA ILE A 54 1.80 -3.74 -7.04
C ILE A 54 0.62 -4.55 -6.51
N MET A 55 0.34 -5.73 -7.09
CA MET A 55 -0.80 -6.57 -6.75
C MET A 55 -0.83 -6.95 -5.25
N PHE A 56 0.33 -7.29 -4.69
CA PHE A 56 0.44 -7.72 -3.29
C PHE A 56 0.69 -6.59 -2.29
N SER A 57 0.93 -5.35 -2.74
CA SER A 57 1.22 -4.18 -1.89
C SER A 57 0.25 -4.04 -0.72
N GLN A 58 -1.06 -4.15 -0.97
CA GLN A 58 -2.08 -4.03 0.06
C GLN A 58 -2.02 -5.14 1.11
N LYS A 59 -1.55 -6.34 0.74
CA LYS A 59 -1.35 -7.43 1.70
C LYS A 59 -0.07 -7.28 2.51
N PHE A 60 1.00 -6.80 1.90
CA PHE A 60 2.23 -6.49 2.62
C PHE A 60 1.99 -5.38 3.63
N HIS A 61 1.31 -4.31 3.22
CA HIS A 61 0.81 -3.27 4.10
C HIS A 61 -0.05 -3.82 5.25
N ALA A 62 -1.04 -4.67 4.95
CA ALA A 62 -1.87 -5.27 6.01
C ALA A 62 -1.05 -6.11 7.01
N ARG A 63 -0.04 -6.84 6.54
CA ARG A 63 0.87 -7.61 7.39
C ARG A 63 1.79 -6.70 8.22
N ALA A 64 2.17 -5.53 7.72
CA ALA A 64 2.94 -4.54 8.47
C ALA A 64 2.17 -3.97 9.67
N HIS A 65 0.83 -3.98 9.63
CA HIS A 65 0.02 -3.66 10.81
C HIS A 65 -0.11 -4.82 11.83
N GLY A 66 0.17 -6.06 11.42
CA GLY A 66 0.03 -7.25 12.25
C GLY A 66 1.15 -7.41 13.29
N THR A 67 0.89 -8.16 14.36
CA THR A 67 1.93 -8.55 15.33
C THR A 67 2.75 -9.72 14.79
N LYS A 68 4.05 -9.77 15.10
CA LYS A 68 4.96 -10.86 14.65
C LYS A 68 4.41 -12.26 14.98
N SER A 69 3.78 -12.43 16.13
CA SER A 69 3.18 -13.70 16.58
C SER A 69 2.04 -14.22 15.69
N LYS A 70 1.40 -13.36 14.91
CA LYS A 70 0.28 -13.72 14.02
C LYS A 70 0.72 -13.89 12.55
N LEU A 71 2.02 -13.72 12.27
CA LEU A 71 2.55 -13.78 10.92
C LEU A 71 3.35 -15.07 10.72
N PRO A 72 3.35 -15.65 9.49
CA PRO A 72 4.22 -16.76 9.16
C PRO A 72 5.70 -16.39 9.38
N PRO A 73 6.55 -17.32 9.86
CA PRO A 73 7.97 -17.04 10.13
C PRO A 73 8.72 -16.46 8.93
N LEU A 74 8.42 -16.94 7.72
CA LEU A 74 8.99 -16.42 6.48
C LEU A 74 8.65 -14.94 6.26
N VAL A 75 7.41 -14.52 6.54
CA VAL A 75 7.02 -13.11 6.40
C VAL A 75 7.80 -12.26 7.39
N VAL A 76 7.96 -12.72 8.63
CA VAL A 76 8.74 -12.01 9.66
C VAL A 76 10.19 -11.90 9.23
N ALA A 77 10.81 -12.97 8.74
CA ALA A 77 12.18 -12.95 8.24
C ALA A 77 12.36 -11.94 7.09
N LEU A 78 11.43 -11.92 6.12
CA LEU A 78 11.45 -10.96 5.01
C LEU A 78 11.26 -9.52 5.48
N GLN A 79 10.46 -9.28 6.52
CA GLN A 79 10.31 -7.96 7.14
C GLN A 79 11.57 -7.53 7.89
N ASP A 80 12.24 -8.46 8.58
CA ASP A 80 13.44 -8.19 9.37
C ASP A 80 14.65 -7.85 8.49
N VAL A 81 14.74 -8.42 7.28
CA VAL A 81 15.77 -8.04 6.28
C VAL A 81 15.33 -6.87 5.36
N GLY A 82 14.12 -6.32 5.56
CA GLY A 82 13.61 -5.18 4.81
C GLY A 82 13.08 -5.48 3.40
N LEU A 83 13.12 -6.73 2.94
CA LEU A 83 12.52 -7.13 1.65
C LEU A 83 11.01 -6.89 1.63
N LEU A 84 10.35 -7.10 2.77
CA LEU A 84 8.99 -6.62 3.02
C LEU A 84 9.00 -5.44 3.99
N VAL A 85 8.04 -4.52 3.84
CA VAL A 85 7.88 -3.42 4.79
C VAL A 85 7.66 -3.96 6.21
N SER A 86 8.48 -3.47 7.14
CA SER A 86 8.39 -3.90 8.54
C SER A 86 7.30 -3.14 9.30
N ARG A 87 6.84 -3.73 10.41
CA ARG A 87 5.88 -3.07 11.31
C ARG A 87 6.39 -1.76 11.90
N SER A 88 7.67 -1.69 12.28
CA SER A 88 8.25 -0.50 12.91
C SER A 88 8.33 0.66 11.91
N GLN A 89 8.78 0.39 10.69
CA GLN A 89 8.84 1.38 9.61
C GLN A 89 7.44 1.88 9.26
N HIS A 90 6.49 0.97 9.05
CA HIS A 90 5.12 1.36 8.76
C HIS A 90 4.48 2.12 9.92
N ALA A 91 4.73 1.72 11.17
CA ALA A 91 4.23 2.46 12.34
C ALA A 91 4.81 3.87 12.44
N ALA A 92 6.04 4.11 11.97
CA ALA A 92 6.64 5.44 11.91
C ALA A 92 5.93 6.34 10.89
N HIS A 93 5.47 5.79 9.76
CA HIS A 93 4.63 6.51 8.79
C HIS A 93 3.32 7.05 9.40
N HIS A 94 2.73 6.32 10.35
CA HIS A 94 1.50 6.72 11.05
C HIS A 94 1.72 7.80 12.11
N ARG A 95 2.95 8.29 12.30
CA ARG A 95 3.28 9.33 13.28
C ARG A 95 3.59 10.63 12.58
N GLU A 96 3.29 11.74 13.25
CA GLU A 96 3.73 13.07 12.83
C GLU A 96 5.26 13.08 12.61
N PRO A 97 5.77 13.67 11.52
CA PRO A 97 5.14 14.63 10.60
C PRO A 97 4.40 14.01 9.41
N TYR A 98 4.17 12.70 9.38
CA TYR A 98 3.50 11.96 8.30
C TYR A 98 4.16 12.06 6.92
N ASN A 99 5.44 12.45 6.88
CA ASN A 99 6.21 12.70 5.67
C ASN A 99 7.40 11.75 5.50
N ASN A 100 7.31 10.54 6.05
CA ASN A 100 8.37 9.54 6.01
C ASN A 100 7.82 8.13 5.73
N ASN A 101 8.71 7.16 5.46
CA ASN A 101 8.39 5.74 5.34
C ASN A 101 7.24 5.44 4.35
N TYR A 102 7.16 6.15 3.22
CA TYR A 102 6.07 6.00 2.24
C TYR A 102 6.02 4.63 1.55
N CYS A 103 7.10 3.84 1.60
CA CYS A 103 7.18 2.54 0.93
C CYS A 103 6.39 1.46 1.68
N ILE A 104 5.34 0.94 1.04
CA ILE A 104 4.43 -0.09 1.63
C ILE A 104 4.70 -1.52 1.16
N VAL A 105 5.65 -1.72 0.25
CA VAL A 105 6.03 -3.05 -0.26
C VAL A 105 7.28 -3.54 0.43
N SER A 106 8.36 -2.76 0.34
CA SER A 106 9.70 -3.07 0.84
C SER A 106 10.26 -1.89 1.63
N GLY A 107 11.05 -2.19 2.66
CA GLY A 107 11.77 -1.20 3.45
C GLY A 107 13.18 -0.89 2.94
N VAL A 108 13.68 -1.58 1.90
CA VAL A 108 15.08 -1.46 1.42
C VAL A 108 15.45 -0.02 1.05
N TRP A 109 14.58 0.67 0.33
CA TRP A 109 14.87 2.00 -0.21
C TRP A 109 14.52 3.15 0.74
N LYS A 110 13.88 2.86 1.87
CA LYS A 110 13.24 3.89 2.69
C LYS A 110 14.24 4.89 3.26
N ASP A 111 15.37 4.42 3.78
CA ASP A 111 16.40 5.29 4.36
C ASP A 111 17.01 6.23 3.32
N PHE A 112 17.22 5.71 2.11
CA PHE A 112 17.74 6.51 1.02
C PHE A 112 16.74 7.59 0.60
N LEU A 113 15.46 7.22 0.41
CA LEU A 113 14.43 8.16 -0.03
C LEU A 113 14.08 9.21 1.03
N ASP A 114 14.00 8.82 2.30
CA ASP A 114 13.70 9.73 3.41
C ASP A 114 14.86 10.71 3.65
N LYS A 115 16.12 10.25 3.64
CA LYS A 115 17.30 11.13 3.78
C LYS A 115 17.39 12.19 2.68
N ASN A 116 17.01 11.82 1.46
CA ASN A 116 17.01 12.74 0.32
C ASN A 116 15.71 13.56 0.21
N LYS A 117 14.77 13.43 1.17
CA LYS A 117 13.45 14.10 1.12
C LYS A 117 12.73 13.92 -0.22
N PHE A 118 12.93 12.76 -0.86
CA PHE A 118 12.50 12.54 -2.24
C PHE A 118 10.99 12.76 -2.42
N PHE A 119 10.18 12.19 -1.52
CA PHE A 119 8.73 12.31 -1.58
C PHE A 119 8.24 13.71 -1.21
N GLU A 120 8.88 14.40 -0.28
CA GLU A 120 8.56 15.80 0.07
C GLU A 120 8.81 16.74 -1.13
N ALA A 121 9.92 16.54 -1.84
CA ALA A 121 10.22 17.27 -3.07
C ALA A 121 9.18 16.98 -4.18
N LEU A 122 8.79 15.71 -4.34
CA LEU A 122 7.75 15.32 -5.30
C LEU A 122 6.38 15.93 -4.95
N GLU A 123 6.01 15.92 -3.68
CA GLU A 123 4.80 16.56 -3.16
C GLU A 123 4.78 18.07 -3.46
N MET A 124 5.91 18.75 -3.26
CA MET A 124 6.06 20.17 -3.59
C MET A 124 5.92 20.42 -5.10
N ALA A 125 6.57 19.60 -5.93
CA ALA A 125 6.48 19.72 -7.38
C ALA A 125 5.03 19.54 -7.87
N LEU A 126 4.33 18.52 -7.37
CA LEU A 126 2.91 18.29 -7.69
C LEU A 126 2.01 19.42 -7.18
N TYR A 127 2.29 19.97 -6.00
CA TYR A 127 1.56 21.12 -5.48
C TYR A 127 1.73 22.35 -6.38
N ILE A 128 2.95 22.64 -6.84
CA ILE A 128 3.20 23.77 -7.75
C ILE A 128 2.47 23.58 -9.08
N GLN A 129 2.43 22.36 -9.61
CA GLN A 129 1.80 22.06 -10.90
C GLN A 129 0.27 22.00 -10.84
N LEU A 130 -0.28 21.39 -9.79
CA LEU A 130 -1.71 21.06 -9.70
C LEU A 130 -2.47 21.98 -8.73
N VAL A 131 -1.76 22.71 -7.87
CA VAL A 131 -2.31 23.54 -6.78
C VAL A 131 -3.17 22.71 -5.80
N VAL A 132 -3.02 21.38 -5.81
CA VAL A 132 -3.69 20.46 -4.89
C VAL A 132 -2.77 20.18 -3.72
N ARG A 133 -3.20 20.56 -2.51
CA ARG A 133 -2.41 20.36 -1.29
C ARG A 133 -2.22 18.85 -1.01
N PRO A 134 -0.98 18.38 -0.80
CA PRO A 134 -0.70 17.00 -0.41
C PRO A 134 -1.39 16.61 0.90
N ARG A 135 -1.89 15.37 0.96
CA ARG A 135 -2.65 14.88 2.11
C ARG A 135 -1.81 14.64 3.37
N SER A 136 -0.50 14.47 3.21
CA SER A 136 0.51 14.33 4.26
C SER A 136 0.68 15.61 5.06
N TRP A 137 0.41 16.79 4.47
CA TRP A 137 0.60 18.10 5.12
C TRP A 137 -0.53 18.48 6.07
N SER A 138 -1.49 17.59 6.31
CA SER A 138 -2.67 17.84 7.13
C SER A 138 -2.89 16.70 8.12
N ALA A 139 -3.30 17.03 9.34
CA ALA A 139 -3.71 16.05 10.33
C ALA A 139 -4.90 15.18 9.83
N PRO A 140 -5.11 13.98 10.39
CA PRO A 140 -6.27 13.15 10.04
C PRO A 140 -7.59 13.88 10.34
N SER A 141 -8.44 14.13 9.32
CA SER A 141 -9.72 14.85 9.44
C SER A 141 -10.78 13.99 10.13
N THR A 142 -11.48 14.42 11.19
CA THR A 142 -12.41 13.60 12.00
C THR A 142 -13.58 12.97 11.27
N ASP A 143 -14.02 13.51 10.13
CA ASP A 143 -15.28 13.11 9.49
C ASP A 143 -15.10 11.87 8.59
N TRP A 144 -15.70 10.75 8.97
CA TRP A 144 -15.99 9.63 8.07
C TRP A 144 -17.21 8.87 8.59
N ILE A 145 -18.26 8.80 7.78
CA ILE A 145 -19.44 7.95 7.98
C ILE A 145 -19.23 6.68 7.14
N GLU A 146 -19.32 5.51 7.77
CA GLU A 146 -19.27 4.22 7.07
C GLU A 146 -20.54 4.10 6.21
N GLU A 147 -20.41 4.13 4.88
CA GLU A 147 -21.46 3.60 4.00
C GLU A 147 -21.51 2.09 4.22
N THR A 148 -22.30 1.66 5.18
CA THR A 148 -22.68 0.26 5.33
C THR A 148 -23.45 -0.14 4.08
N GLU A 149 -22.91 -1.07 3.29
CA GLU A 149 -23.66 -1.80 2.26
C GLU A 149 -24.86 -2.50 2.91
N SER A 150 -26.00 -1.82 2.97
CA SER A 150 -27.30 -2.44 3.21
C SER A 150 -27.76 -3.06 1.89
N THR A 151 -27.27 -4.25 1.59
CA THR A 151 -27.93 -5.13 0.62
C THR A 151 -28.64 -6.21 1.41
N SER A 152 -29.88 -5.88 1.76
CA SER A 152 -31.01 -6.73 2.13
C SER A 152 -30.78 -8.25 2.03
N GLN A 153 -30.63 -8.87 3.19
CA GLN A 153 -30.99 -10.27 3.43
C GLN A 153 -31.98 -10.30 4.60
N ASP A 154 -33.26 -10.14 4.28
CA ASP A 154 -34.39 -10.77 5.00
C ASP A 154 -35.18 -11.46 3.89
N ALA A 155 -34.95 -12.75 3.63
CA ALA A 155 -35.52 -13.90 4.33
C ALA A 155 -37.05 -13.94 4.24
N VAL A 156 -37.53 -14.77 3.30
CA VAL A 156 -38.65 -15.71 3.44
C VAL A 156 -39.62 -15.40 4.58
N GLN A 157 -40.82 -14.92 4.22
CA GLN A 157 -42.08 -15.48 4.71
C GLN A 157 -43.18 -15.28 3.67
#